data_AF-A0A962IL21-F1
#
_entry.id   AF-A0A962IL21-F1
#
_cell.length_a   1.000
_cell.length_b   1.000
_cell.length_c   1.000
_cell.angle_alpha   90.00
_cell.angle_beta   90.00
_cell.angle_gamma   90.00
#
_symmetry.space_group_name_H-M   'P 1'
#
loop_
_entity.id
_entity.type
_entity.pdbx_description
1 polymer ?
#
loop_
_entity_poly.entity_id
_entity_poly.type
_entity_poly.pdbx_seq_one_letter_code
_entity_poly.pdbx_strand_id
1 'polypeptide(L)'
;MNSRTAALSVWLASLTLLPAGPARSESMPEPVGFDLHYQVFRNDKLQGKAQLSLQPDGAGTWLLTMQVKADRGLASFVGYEETERSRLAFQDNGQWRVLGYRRDRAVGWRKRHEQVDFDWSQGRVRADVDGEHFDLAVES
;
A
#
# COMPACT_ATOMS: atom_id res chain seq x y z
N MET A 1 -12.08 21.23 -18.96
CA MET A 1 -11.17 20.31 -19.66
C MET A 1 -9.74 20.62 -19.22
N ASN A 2 -9.30 20.06 -18.08
CA ASN A 2 -7.93 20.23 -17.57
C ASN A 2 -7.40 18.84 -17.20
N SER A 3 -6.70 18.22 -18.15
CA SER A 3 -6.06 16.91 -17.99
C SER A 3 -4.87 17.04 -17.04
N ARG A 4 -4.98 16.56 -15.80
CA ARG A 4 -3.84 16.38 -14.90
C ARG A 4 -3.23 15.01 -15.19
N THR A 5 -2.22 15.00 -16.05
CA THR A 5 -1.36 13.84 -16.28
C THR A 5 -0.63 13.48 -14.99
N ALA A 6 -1.05 12.40 -14.34
CA ALA A 6 -0.26 11.74 -13.31
C ALA A 6 0.86 10.97 -14.01
N ALA A 7 2.09 11.48 -13.95
CA ALA A 7 3.26 10.76 -14.45
C ALA A 7 3.59 9.64 -13.46
N LEU A 8 3.18 8.42 -13.77
CA LEU A 8 3.68 7.20 -13.13
C LEU A 8 5.04 6.86 -13.72
N SER A 9 6.10 7.09 -12.97
CA SER A 9 7.45 6.67 -13.34
C SER A 9 7.61 5.18 -13.07
N VAL A 10 7.50 4.36 -14.11
CA VAL A 10 7.82 2.92 -14.07
C VAL A 10 9.33 2.75 -14.25
N TRP A 11 10.00 2.18 -13.26
CA TRP A 11 11.37 1.68 -13.41
C TRP A 11 11.31 0.20 -13.77
N LEU A 12 11.50 -0.15 -15.05
CA LEU A 12 11.79 -1.52 -15.46
C LEU A 12 13.27 -1.82 -15.20
N ALA A 13 13.55 -2.65 -14.20
CA ALA A 13 14.85 -3.32 -14.09
C ALA A 13 14.84 -4.56 -14.99
N SER A 14 15.70 -4.57 -16.01
CA SER A 14 15.89 -5.70 -16.93
C SER A 14 16.43 -6.93 -16.18
N LEU A 15 15.67 -8.03 -16.21
CA LEU A 15 16.06 -9.31 -15.63
C LEU A 15 16.71 -10.19 -16.72
N THR A 16 17.99 -10.52 -16.55
CA THR A 16 18.69 -11.51 -17.38
C THR A 16 18.15 -12.92 -17.10
N LEU A 17 17.76 -13.63 -18.16
CA LEU A 17 17.12 -14.95 -18.10
C LEU A 17 18.17 -16.06 -17.91
N LEU A 18 18.15 -16.76 -16.77
CA LEU A 18 18.85 -18.04 -16.58
C LEU A 18 17.95 -19.23 -17.00
N PRO A 19 18.53 -20.36 -17.47
CA PRO A 19 17.78 -21.50 -17.96
C PRO A 19 16.94 -22.16 -16.86
N ALA A 20 15.66 -22.38 -17.16
CA ALA A 20 14.69 -23.02 -16.29
C ALA A 20 15.00 -24.52 -16.11
N GLY A 21 15.49 -24.89 -14.94
CA GLY A 21 15.35 -26.27 -14.44
C GLY A 21 13.87 -26.59 -14.20
N PRO A 22 13.49 -27.88 -14.09
CA PRO A 22 12.11 -28.26 -13.81
C PRO A 22 11.67 -27.62 -12.50
N ALA A 23 10.79 -26.63 -12.59
CA ALA A 23 10.19 -25.98 -11.43
C ALA A 23 9.33 -27.01 -10.72
N ARG A 24 9.87 -27.61 -9.66
CA ARG A 24 9.07 -28.28 -8.65
C ARG A 24 8.14 -27.20 -8.11
N SER A 25 6.83 -27.40 -8.28
CA SER A 25 5.81 -26.54 -7.69
C SER A 25 5.83 -26.75 -6.18
N GLU A 26 6.85 -26.20 -5.52
CA GLU A 26 6.88 -26.08 -4.07
C GLU A 26 5.89 -24.97 -3.74
N SER A 27 4.79 -25.34 -3.09
CA SER A 27 3.88 -24.38 -2.47
C SER A 27 4.72 -23.44 -1.61
N MET A 28 4.74 -22.15 -1.96
CA MET A 28 5.52 -21.18 -1.20
C MET A 28 5.01 -21.14 0.24
N PRO A 29 5.91 -21.09 1.25
CA PRO A 29 5.49 -21.03 2.62
C PRO A 29 4.59 -19.83 2.84
N GLU A 30 3.50 -20.04 3.58
CA GLU A 30 2.57 -18.97 3.92
C GLU A 30 3.34 -17.85 4.67
N PRO A 31 3.00 -16.58 4.44
CA PRO A 31 3.66 -15.47 5.11
C PRO A 31 3.52 -15.59 6.63
N VAL A 32 4.49 -15.03 7.34
CA VAL A 32 4.40 -14.89 8.80
C VAL A 32 4.05 -13.44 9.10
N GLY A 33 3.05 -13.25 9.94
CA GLY A 33 2.65 -11.91 10.40
C GLY A 33 3.79 -11.22 11.17
N PHE A 34 3.77 -9.90 11.18
CA PHE A 34 4.76 -9.10 11.87
C PHE A 34 4.17 -7.80 12.43
N ASP A 35 4.89 -7.19 13.36
CA ASP A 35 4.65 -5.84 13.86
C ASP A 35 5.99 -5.11 13.99
N LEU A 36 6.17 -4.03 13.22
CA LEU A 36 7.43 -3.32 13.07
C LEU A 36 7.24 -1.85 13.44
N HIS A 37 8.08 -1.34 14.33
CA HIS A 37 8.01 0.02 14.84
C HIS A 37 9.23 0.81 14.37
N TYR A 38 9.00 1.94 13.73
CA TYR A 38 10.03 2.75 13.08
C TYR A 38 10.07 4.18 13.63
N GLN A 39 11.24 4.78 13.51
CA GLN A 39 11.44 6.22 13.66
C GLN A 39 11.44 6.88 12.29
N VAL A 40 10.73 7.99 12.14
CA VAL A 40 10.62 8.72 10.88
C VAL A 40 11.53 9.93 10.92
N PHE A 41 12.46 10.04 9.98
CA PHE A 41 13.43 11.14 9.89
C PHE A 41 13.18 11.99 8.64
N ARG A 42 13.49 13.29 8.75
CA ARG A 42 13.57 14.22 7.62
C ARG A 42 14.77 15.13 7.84
N ASN A 43 15.69 15.17 6.87
CA ASN A 43 16.96 15.90 6.97
C ASN A 43 17.70 15.57 8.28
N ASP A 44 17.86 14.27 8.56
CA ASP A 44 18.48 13.68 9.77
C ASP A 44 17.84 14.06 11.11
N LYS A 45 16.72 14.78 11.07
CA LYS A 45 15.96 15.16 12.26
C LYS A 45 14.79 14.21 12.43
N LEU A 46 14.67 13.65 13.62
CA LEU A 46 13.53 12.83 14.01
C LEU A 46 12.23 13.63 13.98
N GLN A 47 11.30 13.21 13.13
CA GLN A 47 9.99 13.84 12.92
C GLN A 47 8.85 13.09 13.60
N GLY A 48 8.99 11.79 13.85
CA GLY A 48 7.93 11.02 14.47
C GLY A 48 8.17 9.52 14.46
N LYS A 49 7.07 8.77 14.44
CA LYS A 49 7.06 7.31 14.51
C LYS A 49 6.14 6.73 13.44
N ALA A 50 6.44 5.51 13.04
CA ALA A 50 5.54 4.70 12.22
C ALA A 50 5.42 3.29 12.79
N GLN A 51 4.27 2.66 12.58
CA GLN A 51 4.02 1.26 12.86
C GLN A 51 3.56 0.60 11.57
N LEU A 52 4.12 -0.56 11.25
CA LEU A 52 3.73 -1.39 10.12
C LEU A 52 3.44 -2.79 10.64
N SER A 53 2.21 -3.27 10.47
CA SER A 53 1.82 -4.61 10.88
C SER A 53 1.20 -5.38 9.72
N LEU A 54 1.46 -6.68 9.69
CA LEU A 54 0.86 -7.61 8.76
C LEU A 54 0.26 -8.76 9.56
N GLN A 55 -1.02 -9.02 9.37
CA GLN A 55 -1.74 -10.06 10.09
C GLN A 55 -2.72 -10.81 9.17
N PRO A 56 -2.99 -12.10 9.41
CA PRO A 56 -4.01 -12.81 8.67
C PRO A 56 -5.39 -12.18 8.91
N ASP A 57 -6.22 -12.16 7.86
CA ASP A 57 -7.56 -11.55 7.82
C ASP A 57 -8.62 -12.57 7.33
N GLY A 58 -8.32 -13.87 7.43
CA GLY A 58 -9.16 -14.96 6.91
C GLY A 58 -8.56 -15.62 5.66
N ALA A 59 -9.36 -16.43 4.98
CA ALA A 59 -9.01 -17.35 3.87
C ALA A 59 -7.97 -16.83 2.86
N GLY A 60 -6.67 -17.00 3.15
CA GLY A 60 -5.56 -16.55 2.29
C GLY A 60 -5.42 -15.02 2.17
N THR A 61 -6.16 -14.28 2.98
CA THR A 61 -6.17 -12.82 2.99
C THR A 61 -5.41 -12.27 4.18
N TRP A 62 -4.79 -11.12 3.97
CA TRP A 62 -3.92 -10.47 4.93
C TRP A 62 -4.26 -8.98 5.01
N LEU A 63 -4.18 -8.46 6.23
CA LEU A 63 -4.34 -7.04 6.51
C LEU A 63 -2.96 -6.44 6.79
N LEU A 64 -2.50 -5.59 5.89
CA LEU A 64 -1.34 -4.73 6.09
C LEU A 64 -1.82 -3.39 6.63
N THR A 65 -1.40 -3.01 7.83
CA THR A 65 -1.71 -1.72 8.44
C THR A 65 -0.44 -0.88 8.56
N MET A 66 -0.49 0.35 8.05
CA MET A 66 0.55 1.35 8.24
C MET A 66 -0.03 2.53 9.02
N GLN A 67 0.64 2.93 10.08
CA GLN A 67 0.28 4.12 10.86
C GLN A 67 1.50 5.02 10.97
N VAL A 68 1.34 6.31 10.68
CA VAL A 68 2.40 7.31 10.77
C VAL A 68 1.91 8.47 11.59
N LYS A 69 2.72 8.91 12.56
CA LYS A 69 2.47 10.11 13.35
C LYS A 69 3.73 10.95 13.42
N ALA A 70 3.71 12.12 12.80
CA ALA A 70 4.79 13.11 12.91
C ALA A 70 4.50 14.07 14.06
N ASP A 71 4.99 13.73 15.25
CA ASP A 71 4.74 14.44 16.51
C ASP A 71 5.95 15.26 17.00
N ARG A 72 7.04 15.33 16.22
CA ARG A 72 8.27 16.04 16.59
C ARG A 72 8.76 17.01 15.52
N GLY A 73 9.62 17.94 15.93
CA GLY A 73 10.26 18.91 15.03
C GLY A 73 9.27 19.88 14.39
N LEU A 74 9.62 20.47 13.24
CA LEU A 74 8.70 21.34 12.50
C LEU A 74 7.44 20.61 12.00
N ALA A 75 7.49 19.27 11.88
CA ALA A 75 6.34 18.46 11.51
C ALA A 75 5.25 18.42 12.58
N SER A 76 5.59 18.60 13.87
CA SER A 76 4.58 18.68 14.95
C SER A 76 3.69 19.92 14.82
N PHE A 77 4.21 21.02 14.25
CA PHE A 77 3.43 22.23 13.95
C PHE A 77 2.45 22.04 12.80
N VAL A 78 2.71 21.08 11.92
CA VAL A 78 1.84 20.73 10.80
C VAL A 78 0.96 19.53 11.16
N GLY A 79 1.26 18.76 12.20
CA GLY A 79 0.39 17.67 12.69
C GLY A 79 0.07 16.62 11.63
N TYR A 80 1.11 16.01 11.03
CA TYR A 80 0.93 14.93 10.06
C TYR A 80 0.54 13.63 10.75
N GLU A 81 -0.58 13.05 10.34
CA GLU A 81 -1.02 11.73 10.77
C GLU A 81 -1.58 10.97 9.56
N GLU A 82 -1.29 9.68 9.49
CA GLU A 82 -1.79 8.82 8.43
C GLU A 82 -2.05 7.43 8.96
N THR A 83 -3.17 6.84 8.55
CA THR A 83 -3.45 5.42 8.71
C THR A 83 -3.86 4.85 7.37
N GLU A 84 -3.17 3.80 6.93
CA GLU A 84 -3.52 3.01 5.76
C GLU A 84 -3.79 1.57 6.17
N ARG A 85 -4.85 0.98 5.63
CA ARG A 85 -5.22 -0.42 5.82
C ARG A 85 -5.43 -1.06 4.46
N SER A 86 -4.59 -2.01 4.11
CA SER A 86 -4.57 -2.67 2.80
C SER A 86 -4.89 -4.14 2.97
N ARG A 87 -5.93 -4.61 2.28
CA ARG A 87 -6.28 -6.03 2.19
C ARG A 87 -5.53 -6.63 1.01
N LEU A 88 -4.81 -7.72 1.28
CA LEU A 88 -3.98 -8.42 0.33
C LEU A 88 -4.44 -9.89 0.25
N ALA A 89 -4.31 -10.50 -0.91
CA ALA A 89 -4.38 -11.96 -1.07
C ALA A 89 -2.98 -12.49 -1.33
N PHE A 90 -2.58 -13.53 -0.60
CA PHE A 90 -1.37 -14.29 -0.91
C PHE A 90 -1.73 -15.38 -1.91
N GLN A 91 -1.09 -15.38 -3.07
CA GLN A 91 -1.37 -16.32 -4.15
C GLN A 91 -0.48 -17.56 -4.03
N ASP A 92 -0.91 -18.68 -4.60
CA ASP A 92 -0.15 -19.95 -4.59
C ASP A 92 1.22 -19.84 -5.28
N ASN A 93 1.35 -18.92 -6.23
CA ASN A 93 2.62 -18.60 -6.90
C ASN A 93 3.55 -17.72 -6.05
N GLY A 94 3.15 -17.43 -4.81
CA GLY A 94 3.92 -16.63 -3.86
C GLY A 94 3.81 -15.12 -4.01
N GLN A 95 2.98 -14.64 -4.94
CA GLN A 95 2.81 -13.22 -5.17
C GLN A 95 1.70 -12.65 -4.29
N TRP A 96 1.88 -11.40 -3.90
CA TRP A 96 0.84 -10.62 -3.25
C TRP A 96 -0.05 -9.94 -4.28
N ARG A 97 -1.35 -10.01 -4.07
CA ARG A 97 -2.34 -9.25 -4.85
C ARG A 97 -3.10 -8.30 -3.94
N VAL A 98 -3.10 -7.02 -4.27
CA VAL A 98 -3.87 -6.02 -3.50
C VAL A 98 -5.35 -6.18 -3.83
N LEU A 99 -6.19 -6.35 -2.82
CA LEU A 99 -7.65 -6.43 -2.97
C LEU A 99 -8.31 -5.06 -2.81
N GLY A 100 -7.69 -4.19 -2.02
CA GLY A 100 -8.15 -2.83 -1.78
C GLY A 100 -7.44 -2.22 -0.59
N TYR A 101 -7.59 -0.91 -0.43
CA TYR A 101 -7.08 -0.19 0.72
C TYR A 101 -8.00 0.95 1.14
N ARG A 102 -7.84 1.37 2.39
CA ARG A 102 -8.42 2.60 2.92
C ARG A 102 -7.33 3.42 3.56
N ARG A 103 -7.33 4.73 3.31
CA ARG A 103 -6.33 5.66 3.79
C ARG A 103 -6.99 6.91 4.35
N ASP A 104 -6.68 7.19 5.61
CA ASP A 104 -7.04 8.42 6.29
C ASP A 104 -5.76 9.22 6.53
N ARG A 105 -5.71 10.46 6.04
CA ARG A 105 -4.54 11.33 6.19
C ARG A 105 -4.97 12.70 6.72
N ALA A 106 -4.28 13.17 7.74
CA ALA A 106 -4.44 14.51 8.30
C ALA A 106 -3.14 15.30 8.17
N VAL A 107 -3.26 16.55 7.73
CA VAL A 107 -2.17 17.52 7.65
C VAL A 107 -2.72 18.87 8.10
N GLY A 108 -2.40 19.26 9.32
CA GLY A 108 -2.90 20.44 9.98
C GLY A 108 -4.41 20.29 10.23
N TRP A 109 -5.19 21.23 9.71
CA TRP A 109 -6.65 21.13 9.75
C TRP A 109 -7.24 20.34 8.58
N ARG A 110 -6.44 19.98 7.57
CA ARG A 110 -6.93 19.28 6.37
C ARG A 110 -6.96 17.79 6.63
N LYS A 111 -8.08 17.16 6.29
CA LYS A 111 -8.24 15.71 6.29
C LYS A 111 -8.53 15.24 4.88
N ARG A 112 -8.05 14.06 4.57
CA ARG A 112 -8.29 13.39 3.29
C ARG A 112 -8.63 11.93 3.55
N HIS A 113 -9.69 11.47 2.92
CA HIS A 113 -10.12 10.08 2.93
C HIS A 113 -9.99 9.50 1.52
N GLU A 114 -9.47 8.29 1.43
CA GLU A 114 -9.33 7.57 0.18
C GLU A 114 -9.66 6.09 0.42
N GLN A 115 -10.53 5.53 -0.41
CA GLN A 115 -10.82 4.10 -0.46
C GLN A 115 -10.64 3.61 -1.89
N VAL A 116 -9.97 2.48 -2.05
CA VAL A 116 -9.77 1.85 -3.36
C VAL A 116 -10.05 0.36 -3.25
N ASP A 117 -10.83 -0.17 -4.18
CA ASP A 117 -11.15 -1.59 -4.30
C ASP A 117 -10.77 -2.09 -5.70
N PHE A 118 -10.05 -3.22 -5.75
CA PHE A 118 -9.59 -3.84 -6.98
C PHE A 118 -10.47 -5.03 -7.34
N ASP A 119 -11.13 -4.96 -8.49
CA ASP A 119 -11.89 -6.05 -9.08
C ASP A 119 -11.08 -6.69 -10.20
N TRP A 120 -10.21 -7.61 -9.81
CA TRP A 120 -9.35 -8.34 -10.74
C TRP A 120 -10.14 -9.22 -11.71
N SER A 121 -11.36 -9.64 -11.35
CA SER A 121 -12.20 -10.46 -12.23
C SER A 121 -12.73 -9.66 -13.42
N GLN A 122 -12.95 -8.35 -13.22
CA GLN A 122 -13.42 -7.42 -14.24
C GLN A 122 -12.28 -6.58 -14.83
N GLY A 123 -11.07 -6.65 -14.27
CA GLY A 123 -9.97 -5.75 -14.63
C GLY A 123 -10.30 -4.28 -14.31
N ARG A 124 -10.95 -4.03 -13.18
CA ARG A 124 -11.42 -2.68 -12.77
C ARG A 124 -10.86 -2.26 -11.43
N VAL A 125 -10.63 -0.96 -11.28
CA VAL A 125 -10.33 -0.30 -9.99
C VAL A 125 -11.43 0.72 -9.71
N ARG A 126 -12.04 0.60 -8.53
CA ARG A 126 -13.01 1.57 -8.03
C ARG A 126 -12.35 2.36 -6.91
N ALA A 127 -12.38 3.68 -7.01
CA ALA A 127 -11.84 4.56 -5.98
C ALA A 127 -12.87 5.58 -5.52
N ASP A 128 -12.87 5.88 -4.23
CA ASP A 128 -13.52 7.03 -3.63
C ASP A 128 -12.43 7.90 -3.01
N VAL A 129 -12.36 9.17 -3.41
CA VAL A 129 -11.39 10.12 -2.87
C VAL A 129 -12.13 11.37 -2.45
N ASP A 130 -12.24 11.59 -1.14
CA ASP A 130 -13.02 12.68 -0.56
C ASP A 130 -14.47 12.76 -1.11
N GLY A 131 -15.09 11.61 -1.38
CA GLY A 131 -16.44 11.49 -1.96
C GLY A 131 -16.51 11.61 -3.48
N GLU A 132 -15.38 11.78 -4.17
CA GLU A 132 -15.32 11.70 -5.64
C GLU A 132 -15.08 10.26 -6.07
N HIS A 133 -15.95 9.72 -6.92
CA HIS A 133 -15.90 8.34 -7.39
C HIS A 133 -15.18 8.21 -8.73
N PHE A 134 -14.29 7.22 -8.83
CA PHE A 134 -13.58 6.85 -10.04
C PHE A 134 -13.76 5.36 -10.33
N ASP A 135 -13.88 5.02 -11.61
CA ASP A 135 -13.94 3.63 -12.06
C ASP A 135 -13.07 3.45 -13.31
N LEU A 136 -11.91 2.84 -13.11
CA LEU A 136 -10.79 2.79 -14.05
C LEU A 136 -10.50 1.35 -14.48
N ALA A 137 -9.95 1.18 -15.68
CA ALA A 137 -9.41 -0.12 -16.08
C ALA A 137 -8.07 -0.37 -15.35
N VAL A 138 -7.84 -1.63 -14.96
CA VAL A 138 -6.53 -2.09 -14.49
C VAL A 138 -5.67 -2.37 -15.71
N GLU A 139 -4.56 -1.66 -15.86
CA GLU A 139 -3.53 -2.06 -16.81
C GLU A 139 -2.73 -3.22 -16.19
N SER A 140 -2.71 -4.37 -16.89
CA SER A 140 -2.01 -5.60 -16.50
C SER A 140 -0.59 -5.66 -17.05
#